data_AF-A0A4S2H631-F1
#
_entry.id   AF-A0A4S2H631-F1
#
_cell.length_a   1.000
_cell.length_b   1.000
_cell.length_c   1.000
_cell.angle_alpha   90.00
_cell.angle_beta   90.00
_cell.angle_gamma   90.00
#
_symmetry.space_group_name_H-M   'P 1'
#
loop_
_entity.id
_entity.type
_entity.pdbx_description
1 polymer ?
#
loop_
_entity_poly.entity_id
_entity_poly.type
_entity_poly.pdbx_seq_one_letter_code
_entity_poly.pdbx_strand_id
1 'polypeptide(L)'
;MQRGGEVKQFVRGGRGITLAGGGRSISESTLQMLDSEAFCQITDTLGYEETAIFSPDERYAICMSPRFSPETDCGVLGVVPLYNDIATRGRYLNALYQYAVAGVRFRRAGNIGSVLIDTVRSMKGGRAYESVNLSDPDGKWVYYSPMSWHPDSTRAMWNESTRLCEGNVKSRLRQCRLLDREPSAPVPVFRTPDRKEIPYAMPVSCAGKQAKPKLPLKIKGIGGGVVTNACTDADTYETLYENYSEDGRTFYNGWIRVKAPENMFMPGETVIESDIRVTGKHTGRMNLRIALQSDEQFQVCLDRSLDEKGEPRSAGFAEYDGIRRNVADMAD
;
A
#
# COMPACT_ATOMS: atom_id res chain seq x y z
N MET A 1 -5.96 -15.01 -4.11
CA MET A 1 -6.26 -13.56 -4.07
C MET A 1 -6.87 -13.26 -2.71
N GLN A 2 -6.22 -12.42 -1.91
CA GLN A 2 -6.72 -12.02 -0.59
C GLN A 2 -7.85 -11.01 -0.77
N ARG A 3 -9.07 -11.34 -0.31
CA ARG A 3 -10.22 -10.43 -0.29
C ARG A 3 -10.29 -9.76 1.08
N GLY A 4 -10.76 -8.52 1.12
CA GLY A 4 -10.90 -7.75 2.35
C GLY A 4 -9.78 -6.74 2.59
N GLY A 5 -9.94 -5.96 3.66
CA GLY A 5 -9.19 -4.75 3.94
C GLY A 5 -10.09 -3.75 4.67
N GLU A 6 -9.59 -2.55 4.91
CA GLU A 6 -10.43 -1.50 5.49
C GLU A 6 -11.37 -0.93 4.41
N VAL A 7 -12.68 -1.12 4.59
CA VAL A 7 -13.71 -0.54 3.73
C VAL A 7 -13.81 0.94 3.99
N LYS A 8 -13.65 1.79 2.97
CA LYS A 8 -13.82 3.24 3.11
C LYS A 8 -15.04 3.79 2.38
N GLN A 9 -15.45 3.19 1.27
CA GLN A 9 -16.56 3.71 0.47
C GLN A 9 -17.30 2.59 -0.26
N PHE A 10 -18.63 2.73 -0.35
CA PHE A 10 -19.43 2.02 -1.34
C PHE A 10 -19.42 2.79 -2.66
N VAL A 11 -19.20 2.07 -3.75
CA VAL A 11 -19.14 2.60 -5.11
C VAL A 11 -19.99 1.76 -6.05
N ARG A 12 -20.07 2.13 -7.34
CA ARG A 12 -20.95 1.56 -8.35
C ARG A 12 -22.40 1.54 -7.87
N GLY A 13 -22.81 2.64 -7.24
CA GLY A 13 -24.16 2.78 -6.66
C GLY A 13 -24.48 1.78 -5.55
N GLY A 14 -23.47 1.33 -4.78
CA GLY A 14 -23.64 0.36 -3.69
C GLY A 14 -23.34 -1.08 -4.07
N ARG A 15 -22.93 -1.35 -5.32
CA ARG A 15 -22.60 -2.70 -5.81
C ARG A 15 -21.12 -3.06 -5.69
N GLY A 16 -20.26 -2.11 -5.33
CA GLY A 16 -18.84 -2.33 -5.08
C GLY A 16 -18.36 -1.61 -3.82
N ILE A 17 -17.18 -1.98 -3.35
CA ILE A 17 -16.52 -1.34 -2.21
C ILE A 17 -15.06 -1.02 -2.56
N THR A 18 -14.54 0.08 -2.01
CA THR A 18 -13.11 0.40 -2.06
C THR A 18 -12.43 -0.05 -0.77
N LEU A 19 -11.23 -0.61 -0.91
CA LEU A 19 -10.45 -1.22 0.17
C LEU A 19 -9.01 -0.70 0.20
N ALA A 20 -8.49 -0.49 1.42
CA ALA A 20 -7.06 -0.28 1.70
C ALA A 20 -6.39 -1.61 2.07
N GLY A 21 -5.07 -1.69 1.87
CA GLY A 21 -4.25 -2.85 2.25
C GLY A 21 -4.33 -4.04 1.28
N GLY A 22 -4.96 -3.85 0.11
CA GLY A 22 -5.02 -4.83 -0.96
C GLY A 22 -3.90 -4.66 -1.98
N GLY A 23 -3.95 -5.47 -3.04
CA GLY A 23 -3.10 -5.34 -4.22
C GLY A 23 -1.83 -6.18 -4.22
N ARG A 24 -0.88 -5.83 -5.10
CA ARG A 24 0.30 -6.62 -5.47
C ARG A 24 1.62 -6.03 -4.96
N SER A 25 1.62 -4.80 -4.46
CA SER A 25 2.80 -4.13 -3.90
C SER A 25 2.66 -4.02 -2.37
N ILE A 26 3.07 -2.90 -1.76
CA ILE A 26 3.01 -2.69 -0.31
C ILE A 26 1.56 -2.59 0.19
N SER A 27 0.83 -1.58 -0.31
CA SER A 27 -0.59 -1.36 -0.09
C SER A 27 -1.11 -0.49 -1.23
N GLU A 28 -2.13 -0.97 -1.94
CA GLU A 28 -2.76 -0.22 -3.02
C GLU A 28 -4.27 -0.06 -2.79
N SER A 29 -4.83 0.96 -3.42
CA SER A 29 -6.28 1.12 -3.52
C SER A 29 -6.86 0.05 -4.43
N THR A 30 -7.84 -0.68 -3.94
CA THR A 30 -8.53 -1.72 -4.71
C THR A 30 -10.04 -1.54 -4.69
N LEU A 31 -10.68 -2.02 -5.75
CA LEU A 31 -12.12 -2.09 -5.94
C LEU A 31 -12.53 -3.56 -5.91
N GLN A 32 -13.44 -3.90 -5.01
CA GLN A 32 -14.05 -5.22 -4.95
C GLN A 32 -15.54 -5.11 -5.26
N MET A 33 -15.99 -5.84 -6.30
CA MET A 33 -17.40 -5.90 -6.64
C MET A 33 -18.11 -6.86 -5.69
N LEU A 34 -19.28 -6.46 -5.20
CA LEU A 34 -20.10 -7.25 -4.28
C LEU A 34 -20.95 -8.30 -4.99
N ASP A 35 -21.31 -8.07 -6.25
CA ASP A 35 -22.20 -8.91 -7.05
C ASP A 35 -21.46 -9.93 -7.94
N SER A 36 -20.14 -10.01 -7.84
CA SER A 36 -19.30 -10.88 -8.66
C SER A 36 -17.98 -11.17 -7.96
N GLU A 37 -17.18 -12.07 -8.53
CA GLU A 37 -15.83 -12.34 -8.05
C GLU A 37 -14.82 -11.22 -8.46
N ALA A 38 -15.26 -10.17 -9.17
CA ALA A 38 -14.37 -9.17 -9.73
C ALA A 38 -13.63 -8.34 -8.65
N PHE A 39 -12.32 -8.21 -8.84
CA PHE A 39 -11.42 -7.45 -8.00
C PHE A 39 -10.44 -6.69 -8.89
N CYS A 40 -10.37 -5.39 -8.73
CA CYS A 40 -9.59 -4.50 -9.59
C CYS A 40 -8.67 -3.63 -8.76
N GLN A 41 -7.44 -3.47 -9.23
CA GLN A 41 -6.52 -2.49 -8.68
C GLN A 41 -6.85 -1.12 -9.28
N ILE A 42 -7.01 -0.10 -8.43
CA ILE A 42 -7.35 1.25 -8.86
C ILE A 42 -6.06 1.99 -9.26
N THR A 43 -5.02 1.82 -8.46
CA THR A 43 -3.71 2.46 -8.60
C THR A 43 -2.61 1.41 -8.60
N ASP A 44 -1.59 1.60 -9.42
CA ASP A 44 -0.42 0.73 -9.50
C ASP A 44 0.82 1.55 -9.17
N THR A 45 1.06 1.75 -7.88
CA THR A 45 2.16 2.59 -7.39
C THR A 45 3.14 1.85 -6.52
N LEU A 46 4.37 2.35 -6.50
CA LEU A 46 5.50 1.72 -5.83
C LEU A 46 5.43 1.86 -4.30
N GLY A 47 4.79 2.92 -3.80
CA GLY A 47 4.75 3.25 -2.39
C GLY A 47 3.54 2.69 -1.65
N TYR A 48 3.43 3.10 -0.39
CA TYR A 48 2.24 2.89 0.41
C TYR A 48 1.05 3.71 -0.14
N GLU A 49 -0.17 3.17 -0.05
CA GLU A 49 -1.40 3.89 -0.36
C GLU A 49 -2.54 3.45 0.56
N GLU A 50 -3.33 4.43 0.99
CA GLU A 50 -4.65 4.21 1.60
C GLU A 50 -5.75 4.27 0.55
N THR A 51 -6.96 3.85 0.93
CA THR A 51 -8.07 3.74 -0.02
C THR A 51 -8.41 5.05 -0.73
N ALA A 52 -8.56 4.95 -2.05
CA ALA A 52 -9.12 5.98 -2.90
C ALA A 52 -10.62 6.19 -2.64
N ILE A 53 -10.99 7.45 -2.38
CA ILE A 53 -12.37 7.91 -2.25
C ILE A 53 -12.80 8.49 -3.59
N PHE A 54 -13.75 7.84 -4.24
CA PHE A 54 -14.28 8.21 -5.55
C PHE A 54 -15.17 9.43 -5.45
N SER A 55 -15.12 10.27 -6.49
CA SER A 55 -16.11 11.31 -6.73
C SER A 55 -17.51 10.68 -6.86
N PRO A 56 -18.59 11.43 -6.60
CA PRO A 56 -19.95 10.92 -6.74
C PRO A 56 -20.27 10.34 -8.13
N ASP A 57 -19.66 10.89 -9.19
CA ASP A 57 -19.75 10.38 -10.57
C ASP A 57 -18.74 9.28 -10.91
N GLU A 58 -17.90 8.91 -9.94
CA GLU A 58 -16.88 7.85 -9.94
C GLU A 58 -15.83 7.94 -11.06
N ARG A 59 -15.63 9.12 -11.66
CA ARG A 59 -14.59 9.35 -12.68
C ARG A 59 -13.24 9.75 -12.10
N TYR A 60 -13.24 10.38 -10.93
CA TYR A 60 -12.03 10.69 -10.20
C TYR A 60 -12.05 10.03 -8.83
N ALA A 61 -10.88 9.95 -8.23
CA ALA A 61 -10.75 9.63 -6.82
C ALA A 61 -9.66 10.48 -6.18
N ILE A 62 -9.74 10.65 -4.87
CA ILE A 62 -8.65 11.20 -4.07
C ILE A 62 -8.16 10.13 -3.11
N CYS A 63 -6.85 10.08 -2.88
CA CYS A 63 -6.27 9.15 -1.90
C CYS A 63 -5.14 9.80 -1.10
N MET A 64 -4.85 9.19 0.05
CA MET A 64 -3.67 9.50 0.83
C MET A 64 -2.55 8.59 0.33
N SER A 65 -1.48 9.21 -0.19
CA SER A 65 -0.34 8.47 -0.71
C SER A 65 0.95 9.27 -0.53
N PRO A 66 1.98 8.74 0.11
CA PRO A 66 3.31 9.35 0.14
C PRO A 66 4.05 9.30 -1.21
N ARG A 67 3.48 8.78 -2.31
CA ARG A 67 4.18 8.59 -3.61
C ARG A 67 4.93 9.80 -4.19
N PHE A 68 4.58 11.01 -3.78
CA PHE A 68 5.25 12.25 -4.19
C PHE A 68 6.27 12.75 -3.15
N SER A 69 6.68 11.85 -2.24
CA SER A 69 7.65 12.06 -1.17
C SER A 69 8.68 10.93 -1.25
N PRO A 70 9.57 10.94 -2.27
CA PRO A 70 10.39 9.78 -2.64
C PRO A 70 11.33 9.29 -1.53
N GLU A 71 11.69 10.17 -0.60
CA GLU A 71 12.54 9.78 0.55
C GLU A 71 11.72 9.06 1.63
N THR A 72 10.40 9.24 1.67
CA THR A 72 9.55 8.70 2.75
C THR A 72 8.50 7.70 2.27
N ASP A 73 8.36 7.46 0.96
CA ASP A 73 7.28 6.67 0.37
C ASP A 73 7.44 5.14 0.52
N CYS A 74 8.59 4.69 1.01
CA CYS A 74 9.02 3.29 1.07
C CYS A 74 8.97 2.59 -0.29
N GLY A 75 9.02 3.34 -1.40
CA GLY A 75 8.76 2.86 -2.74
C GLY A 75 9.70 1.75 -3.20
N VAL A 76 10.89 1.67 -2.62
CA VAL A 76 11.86 0.58 -2.85
C VAL A 76 11.25 -0.81 -2.60
N LEU A 77 10.34 -0.96 -1.64
CA LEU A 77 9.68 -2.24 -1.35
C LEU A 77 8.52 -2.58 -2.30
N GLY A 78 7.97 -1.62 -3.04
CA GLY A 78 6.93 -1.88 -4.05
C GLY A 78 7.40 -1.81 -5.49
N VAL A 79 8.71 -1.61 -5.74
CA VAL A 79 9.28 -1.73 -7.09
C VAL A 79 9.03 -3.11 -7.68
N VAL A 80 9.28 -4.18 -6.94
CA VAL A 80 8.96 -5.54 -7.38
C VAL A 80 7.60 -5.95 -6.81
N PRO A 81 6.60 -6.31 -7.64
CA PRO A 81 5.33 -6.84 -7.12
C PRO A 81 5.55 -8.13 -6.32
N LEU A 82 4.96 -8.23 -5.14
CA LEU A 82 5.08 -9.37 -4.22
C LEU A 82 3.75 -10.15 -4.20
N TYR A 83 3.69 -11.25 -4.95
CA TYR A 83 2.47 -12.05 -5.06
C TYR A 83 2.35 -13.08 -3.94
N ASN A 84 1.22 -13.07 -3.23
CA ASN A 84 0.90 -14.03 -2.17
C ASN A 84 1.99 -14.10 -1.06
N ASP A 85 2.60 -12.97 -0.72
CA ASP A 85 3.58 -12.80 0.38
C ASP A 85 2.90 -12.67 1.76
N ILE A 86 1.88 -13.49 2.00
CA ILE A 86 0.94 -13.37 3.13
C ILE A 86 1.65 -13.45 4.48
N ALA A 87 2.69 -14.28 4.61
CA ALA A 87 3.44 -14.43 5.85
C ALA A 87 4.30 -13.20 6.19
N THR A 88 4.82 -12.51 5.19
CA THR A 88 5.72 -11.36 5.38
C THR A 88 4.96 -10.03 5.39
N ARG A 89 3.98 -9.81 4.49
CA ARG A 89 3.29 -8.52 4.33
C ARG A 89 2.71 -7.97 5.62
N GLY A 90 1.98 -8.81 6.35
CA GLY A 90 1.38 -8.43 7.63
C GLY A 90 2.38 -8.08 8.73
N ARG A 91 3.67 -8.40 8.56
CA ARG A 91 4.73 -8.16 9.55
C ARG A 91 5.43 -6.82 9.38
N TYR A 92 5.51 -6.30 8.15
CA TYR A 92 6.17 -5.02 7.90
C TYR A 92 5.21 -3.86 7.59
N LEU A 93 3.96 -4.13 7.19
CA LEU A 93 3.05 -3.07 6.71
C LEU A 93 2.85 -1.92 7.71
N ASN A 94 2.74 -2.22 9.01
CA ASN A 94 2.61 -1.20 10.03
C ASN A 94 3.90 -0.37 10.18
N ALA A 95 5.07 -1.01 10.17
CA ALA A 95 6.35 -0.30 10.23
C ALA A 95 6.49 0.68 9.06
N LEU A 96 6.05 0.28 7.85
CA LEU A 96 6.02 1.17 6.69
C LEU A 96 5.01 2.30 6.83
N TYR A 97 3.82 2.04 7.39
CA TYR A 97 2.86 3.10 7.72
C TYR A 97 3.45 4.09 8.73
N GLN A 98 4.04 3.60 9.83
CA GLN A 98 4.65 4.47 10.83
C GLN A 98 5.78 5.29 10.24
N TYR A 99 6.61 4.69 9.38
CA TYR A 99 7.68 5.40 8.70
C TYR A 99 7.16 6.44 7.70
N ALA A 100 6.31 6.04 6.76
CA ALA A 100 5.89 6.89 5.64
C ALA A 100 4.82 7.91 5.99
N VAL A 101 3.99 7.61 7.00
CA VAL A 101 2.81 8.40 7.37
C VAL A 101 3.00 9.05 8.73
N ALA A 102 3.14 8.25 9.79
CA ALA A 102 3.19 8.80 11.15
C ALA A 102 4.45 9.64 11.38
N GLY A 103 5.60 9.19 10.88
CA GLY A 103 6.87 9.90 10.97
C GLY A 103 6.81 11.25 10.27
N VAL A 104 6.16 11.35 9.10
CA VAL A 104 5.99 12.62 8.37
C VAL A 104 5.02 13.56 9.09
N ARG A 105 3.92 13.05 9.66
CA ARG A 105 3.03 13.82 10.54
C ARG A 105 3.72 14.34 11.78
N PHE A 106 4.64 13.56 12.33
CA PHE A 106 5.35 13.90 13.55
C PHE A 106 6.49 14.89 13.33
N ARG A 107 7.47 14.56 12.47
CA ARG A 107 8.69 15.36 12.29
C ARG A 107 9.36 15.26 10.92
N ARG A 108 9.22 14.15 10.20
CA ARG A 108 9.98 13.85 8.98
C ARG A 108 9.56 14.77 7.84
N ALA A 109 10.54 15.34 7.13
CA ALA A 109 10.29 16.12 5.94
C ALA A 109 9.67 15.23 4.85
N GLY A 110 8.68 15.74 4.13
CA GLY A 110 7.93 14.94 3.15
C GLY A 110 6.44 15.27 3.14
N ASN A 111 5.70 14.50 2.35
CA ASN A 111 4.26 14.67 2.15
C ASN A 111 3.53 13.32 2.18
N ILE A 112 2.24 13.34 2.54
CA ILE A 112 1.39 12.15 2.63
C ILE A 112 0.10 12.39 1.83
N GLY A 113 0.26 12.68 0.54
CA GLY A 113 -0.83 13.17 -0.30
C GLY A 113 -1.34 14.55 0.13
N SER A 114 -2.51 14.99 -0.32
CA SER A 114 -3.49 14.25 -1.14
C SER A 114 -3.06 14.04 -2.60
N VAL A 115 -3.61 13.01 -3.25
CA VAL A 115 -3.40 12.71 -4.67
C VAL A 115 -4.74 12.67 -5.39
N LEU A 116 -4.86 13.27 -6.57
CA LEU A 116 -6.03 13.18 -7.44
C LEU A 116 -5.78 12.18 -8.57
N ILE A 117 -6.67 11.20 -8.70
CA ILE A 117 -6.61 10.08 -9.62
C ILE A 117 -7.73 10.21 -10.66
N ASP A 118 -7.40 10.22 -11.96
CA ASP A 118 -8.36 9.85 -13.01
C ASP A 118 -8.49 8.32 -13.02
N THR A 119 -9.66 7.80 -12.65
CA THR A 119 -9.84 6.37 -12.37
C THR A 119 -9.69 5.52 -13.63
N VAL A 120 -10.13 6.05 -14.78
CA VAL A 120 -10.03 5.35 -16.06
C VAL A 120 -8.58 5.33 -16.55
N ARG A 121 -7.88 6.46 -16.47
CA ARG A 121 -6.47 6.53 -16.86
C ARG A 121 -5.60 5.66 -15.95
N SER A 122 -5.84 5.69 -14.65
CA SER A 122 -5.09 4.89 -13.68
C SER A 122 -5.24 3.39 -13.92
N MET A 123 -6.47 2.90 -14.07
CA MET A 123 -6.73 1.47 -14.31
C MET A 123 -6.21 0.98 -15.68
N LYS A 124 -6.06 1.87 -16.67
CA LYS A 124 -5.52 1.52 -18.01
C LYS A 124 -4.01 1.69 -18.12
N GLY A 125 -3.46 2.74 -17.49
CA GLY A 125 -2.05 3.12 -17.59
C GLY A 125 -1.13 2.35 -16.66
N GLY A 126 -1.68 1.75 -15.59
CA GLY A 126 -0.87 1.07 -14.58
C GLY A 126 0.21 2.00 -14.02
N ARG A 127 1.42 1.47 -13.82
CA ARG A 127 2.57 2.22 -13.27
C ARG A 127 2.99 3.47 -14.03
N ALA A 128 2.62 3.59 -15.30
CA ALA A 128 2.98 4.77 -16.10
C ALA A 128 2.14 6.01 -15.75
N TYR A 129 1.03 5.86 -15.02
CA TYR A 129 0.18 6.97 -14.61
C TYR A 129 0.39 7.31 -13.13
N GLU A 130 1.10 8.41 -12.87
CA GLU A 130 1.48 8.82 -11.51
C GLU A 130 0.37 9.52 -10.72
N SER A 131 -0.73 9.91 -11.40
CA SER A 131 -1.79 10.78 -10.89
C SER A 131 -1.32 12.23 -10.68
N VAL A 132 -2.15 13.08 -10.06
CA VAL A 132 -1.84 14.50 -9.82
C VAL A 132 -1.52 14.74 -8.35
N ASN A 133 -0.37 15.36 -8.06
CA ASN A 133 0.01 15.75 -6.71
C ASN A 133 -0.80 16.96 -6.23
N LEU A 134 -1.51 16.81 -5.12
CA LEU A 134 -2.24 17.89 -4.44
C LEU A 134 -1.65 18.25 -3.08
N SER A 135 -0.47 17.72 -2.72
CA SER A 135 0.21 18.03 -1.46
C SER A 135 0.64 19.49 -1.38
N ASP A 136 1.00 19.95 -0.19
CA ASP A 136 1.56 21.28 0.01
C ASP A 136 2.91 21.36 -0.70
N PRO A 137 3.11 22.29 -1.66
CA PRO A 137 4.37 22.37 -2.41
C PRO A 137 5.55 22.73 -1.51
N ASP A 138 5.28 23.45 -0.42
CA ASP A 138 6.27 23.81 0.61
C ASP A 138 6.53 22.66 1.61
N GLY A 139 5.71 21.60 1.59
CA GLY A 139 5.78 20.48 2.53
C GLY A 139 5.56 20.85 4.00
N LYS A 140 4.98 22.03 4.29
CA LYS A 140 4.72 22.52 5.66
C LYS A 140 3.43 21.95 6.23
N TRP A 141 2.46 21.69 5.36
CA TRP A 141 1.15 21.19 5.73
C TRP A 141 1.00 19.74 5.28
N VAL A 142 0.70 18.87 6.23
CA VAL A 142 0.61 17.42 6.02
C VAL A 142 -0.85 16.99 6.13
N TYR A 143 -1.26 16.08 5.25
CA TYR A 143 -2.63 15.55 5.20
C TYR A 143 -3.04 14.78 6.47
N TYR A 144 -4.30 15.00 6.87
CA TYR A 144 -5.03 14.21 7.86
C TYR A 144 -6.42 13.82 7.35
N SER A 145 -6.80 12.56 7.59
CA SER A 145 -8.14 12.07 7.31
C SER A 145 -9.21 12.78 8.17
N PRO A 146 -10.46 12.88 7.69
CA PRO A 146 -10.99 12.36 6.42
C PRO A 146 -10.79 13.30 5.22
N MET A 147 -11.11 12.76 4.03
CA MET A 147 -11.23 13.50 2.78
C MET A 147 -12.61 13.26 2.15
N SER A 148 -13.16 14.27 1.48
CA SER A 148 -14.54 14.23 0.97
C SER A 148 -14.67 14.94 -0.37
N TRP A 149 -15.63 14.49 -1.17
CA TRP A 149 -16.04 15.15 -2.41
C TRP A 149 -17.28 16.01 -2.19
N HIS A 150 -17.35 17.11 -2.93
CA HIS A 150 -18.60 17.84 -3.11
C HIS A 150 -19.55 17.00 -3.99
N PRO A 151 -20.89 17.04 -3.75
CA PRO A 151 -21.86 16.21 -4.48
C PRO A 151 -21.87 16.34 -6.01
N ASP A 152 -21.39 17.47 -6.54
CA ASP A 152 -21.30 17.71 -7.99
C ASP A 152 -20.04 17.13 -8.67
N SER A 153 -19.16 16.46 -7.91
CA SER A 153 -17.92 15.86 -8.40
C SER A 153 -16.87 16.84 -8.95
N THR A 154 -17.01 18.14 -8.72
CA THR A 154 -16.07 19.17 -9.21
C THR A 154 -15.05 19.62 -8.17
N ARG A 155 -15.28 19.29 -6.90
CA ARG A 155 -14.49 19.79 -5.77
C ARG A 155 -14.27 18.69 -4.75
N ALA A 156 -13.11 18.71 -4.10
CA ALA A 156 -12.80 17.84 -2.99
C ALA A 156 -12.11 18.61 -1.87
N MET A 157 -12.21 18.14 -0.64
CA MET A 157 -11.66 18.82 0.54
C MET A 157 -11.10 17.83 1.55
N TRP A 158 -10.06 18.24 2.27
CA TRP A 158 -9.42 17.46 3.33
C TRP A 158 -8.81 18.36 4.41
N ASN A 159 -8.43 17.74 5.53
CA ASN A 159 -7.73 18.41 6.61
C ASN A 159 -6.21 18.35 6.37
N GLU A 160 -5.53 19.43 6.72
CA GLU A 160 -4.07 19.45 6.83
C GLU A 160 -3.66 20.08 8.16
N SER A 161 -2.53 19.65 8.70
CA SER A 161 -1.92 20.26 9.88
C SER A 161 -0.42 20.42 9.71
N THR A 162 0.18 21.35 10.44
CA THR A 162 1.64 21.38 10.61
C THR A 162 2.10 20.21 11.48
N ARG A 163 3.42 19.96 11.53
CA ARG A 163 3.96 18.76 12.19
C ARG A 163 3.82 18.83 13.71
N LEU A 164 3.60 17.67 14.34
CA LEU A 164 3.38 17.59 15.78
C LEU A 164 4.59 18.07 16.60
N CYS A 165 5.82 17.84 16.11
CA CYS A 165 7.04 18.27 16.80
C CYS A 165 7.20 19.79 16.91
N GLU A 166 6.42 20.58 16.18
CA GLU A 166 6.45 22.05 16.25
C GLU A 166 5.80 22.61 17.52
N GLY A 167 5.03 21.79 18.27
CA GLY A 167 4.37 22.16 19.53
C GLY A 167 3.17 23.10 19.39
N ASN A 168 3.17 24.00 18.40
CA ASN A 168 2.04 24.88 18.07
C ASN A 168 1.37 24.43 16.75
N VAL A 169 0.77 23.24 16.79
CA VAL A 169 0.15 22.60 15.63
C VAL A 169 -1.00 23.47 15.10
N LYS A 170 -0.90 23.89 13.84
CA LYS A 170 -1.96 24.61 13.14
C LYS A 170 -2.72 23.66 12.23
N SER A 171 -4.00 23.91 12.03
CA SER A 171 -4.84 23.12 11.12
C SER A 171 -5.51 24.00 10.08
N ARG A 172 -5.70 23.47 8.87
CA ARG A 172 -6.45 24.11 7.78
C ARG A 172 -7.29 23.11 7.01
N LEU A 173 -8.33 23.61 6.35
CA LEU A 173 -9.03 22.88 5.31
C LEU A 173 -8.43 23.26 3.96
N ARG A 174 -8.07 22.26 3.16
CA ARG A 174 -7.63 22.46 1.77
C ARG A 174 -8.69 21.96 0.82
N GLN A 175 -8.93 22.74 -0.23
CA GLN A 175 -9.90 22.43 -1.26
C GLN A 175 -9.20 22.30 -2.63
N CYS A 176 -9.55 21.25 -3.36
CA CYS A 176 -9.28 21.10 -4.79
C CYS A 176 -10.54 21.51 -5.59
N ARG A 177 -10.35 22.20 -6.71
CA ARG A 177 -11.41 22.48 -7.70
C ARG A 177 -10.92 22.04 -9.07
N LEU A 178 -11.70 21.20 -9.73
CA LEU A 178 -11.49 20.80 -11.12
C LEU A 178 -12.04 21.92 -12.02
N LEU A 179 -11.16 22.65 -12.68
CA LEU A 179 -11.52 23.85 -13.45
C LEU A 179 -12.04 23.53 -14.85
N ASP A 180 -11.71 22.34 -15.36
CA ASP A 180 -12.04 21.82 -16.68
C ASP A 180 -13.27 20.91 -16.66
N ARG A 181 -14.00 20.88 -15.54
CA ARG A 181 -15.12 19.98 -15.33
C ARG A 181 -16.38 20.70 -14.91
N GLU A 182 -17.45 20.40 -15.63
CA GLU A 182 -18.80 20.80 -15.27
C GLU A 182 -19.38 19.87 -14.19
N PRO A 183 -20.25 20.40 -13.30
CA PRO A 183 -21.07 19.60 -12.41
C PRO A 183 -21.71 18.41 -13.13
N SER A 184 -21.65 17.22 -12.51
CA SER A 184 -22.30 16.04 -13.07
C SER A 184 -23.11 15.28 -12.03
N ALA A 185 -24.08 14.51 -12.52
CA ALA A 185 -24.92 13.69 -11.66
C ALA A 185 -24.11 12.55 -11.04
N PRO A 186 -24.38 12.21 -9.77
CA PRO A 186 -23.77 11.04 -9.15
C PRO A 186 -24.17 9.74 -9.87
N VAL A 187 -23.37 8.69 -9.70
CA VAL A 187 -23.75 7.35 -10.13
C VAL A 187 -25.08 6.97 -9.47
N PRO A 188 -26.06 6.43 -10.23
CA PRO A 188 -27.34 6.01 -9.68
C PRO A 188 -27.18 5.02 -8.54
N VAL A 189 -28.01 5.16 -7.50
CA VAL A 189 -28.04 4.23 -6.37
C VAL A 189 -28.81 2.97 -6.75
N PHE A 190 -28.24 1.81 -6.44
CA PHE A 190 -28.86 0.50 -6.60
C PHE A 190 -29.05 -0.17 -5.23
N ARG A 191 -29.83 -1.25 -5.21
CA ARG A 191 -29.86 -2.14 -4.05
C ARG A 191 -28.48 -2.77 -3.86
N THR A 192 -27.87 -2.58 -2.70
CA THR A 192 -26.65 -3.29 -2.31
C THR A 192 -26.92 -4.81 -2.30
N PRO A 193 -26.06 -5.63 -2.95
CA PRO A 193 -26.21 -7.08 -2.95
C PRO A 193 -26.26 -7.64 -1.53
N ASP A 194 -27.19 -8.57 -1.29
CA ASP A 194 -27.28 -9.26 0.00
C ASP A 194 -26.42 -10.52 0.04
N ARG A 195 -26.37 -11.20 1.20
CA ARG A 195 -25.53 -12.38 1.42
C ARG A 195 -25.75 -13.52 0.40
N LYS A 196 -26.90 -13.60 -0.26
CA LYS A 196 -27.19 -14.64 -1.27
C LYS A 196 -26.62 -14.28 -2.64
N GLU A 197 -26.40 -12.99 -2.88
CA GLU A 197 -25.90 -12.46 -4.14
C GLU A 197 -24.39 -12.24 -4.12
N ILE A 198 -23.79 -12.03 -2.94
CA ILE A 198 -22.35 -11.90 -2.79
C ILE A 198 -21.70 -13.30 -2.82
N PRO A 199 -20.98 -13.68 -3.88
CA PRO A 199 -20.54 -15.06 -4.11
C PRO A 199 -19.52 -15.57 -3.07
N TYR A 200 -18.83 -14.65 -2.42
CA TYR A 200 -17.82 -14.92 -1.39
C TYR A 200 -18.29 -14.56 0.03
N ALA A 201 -19.57 -14.22 0.22
CA ALA A 201 -20.07 -13.89 1.55
C ALA A 201 -20.14 -15.13 2.44
N MET A 202 -19.54 -15.03 3.62
CA MET A 202 -19.62 -16.03 4.66
C MET A 202 -20.52 -15.54 5.79
N PRO A 203 -21.25 -16.44 6.50
CA PRO A 203 -21.99 -16.07 7.69
C PRO A 203 -21.11 -15.36 8.73
N VAL A 204 -21.66 -14.39 9.46
CA VAL A 204 -20.93 -13.70 10.56
C VAL A 204 -20.41 -14.68 11.61
N SER A 205 -21.09 -15.81 11.81
CA SER A 205 -20.61 -16.89 12.68
C SER A 205 -19.29 -17.54 12.24
N CYS A 206 -18.85 -17.30 11.00
CA CYS A 206 -17.54 -17.68 10.50
C CYS A 206 -16.45 -16.65 10.86
N ALA A 207 -16.78 -15.41 11.23
CA ALA A 207 -15.81 -14.38 11.58
C ALA A 207 -14.94 -14.81 12.78
N GLY A 208 -15.57 -15.35 13.84
CA GLY A 208 -14.86 -15.89 15.00
C GLY A 208 -14.12 -17.22 14.74
N LYS A 209 -14.28 -17.82 13.55
CA LYS A 209 -13.61 -19.06 13.14
C LYS A 209 -12.41 -18.81 12.23
N GLN A 210 -12.08 -17.53 11.96
CA GLN A 210 -10.88 -17.19 11.19
C GLN A 210 -9.63 -17.59 11.97
N ALA A 211 -9.07 -18.74 11.62
CA ALA A 211 -7.75 -19.14 12.08
C ALA A 211 -6.68 -18.52 11.17
N LYS A 212 -5.55 -18.10 11.76
CA LYS A 212 -4.36 -17.80 10.96
C LYS A 212 -4.02 -19.04 10.13
N PRO A 213 -3.65 -18.89 8.84
CA PRO A 213 -3.22 -20.02 8.04
C PRO A 213 -2.09 -20.75 8.76
N LYS A 214 -2.15 -22.09 8.79
CA LYS A 214 -1.06 -22.90 9.33
C LYS A 214 0.15 -22.76 8.41
N LEU A 215 1.29 -22.38 8.97
CA LEU A 215 2.55 -22.30 8.27
C LEU A 215 3.37 -23.59 8.51
N PRO A 216 4.15 -24.06 7.52
CA PRO A 216 4.32 -23.48 6.19
C PRO A 216 3.09 -23.69 5.28
N LEU A 217 2.79 -22.70 4.45
CA LEU A 217 1.72 -22.71 3.46
C LEU A 217 2.33 -22.61 2.05
N LYS A 218 2.05 -23.60 1.21
CA LYS A 218 2.46 -23.61 -0.21
C LYS A 218 1.29 -23.25 -1.11
N ILE A 219 1.50 -22.31 -2.03
CA ILE A 219 0.49 -21.84 -2.98
C ILE A 219 1.05 -22.02 -4.40
N LYS A 220 0.32 -22.75 -5.24
CA LYS A 220 0.69 -22.95 -6.65
C LYS A 220 0.29 -21.73 -7.47
N GLY A 221 1.21 -21.23 -8.30
CA GLY A 221 0.91 -20.16 -9.25
C GLY A 221 0.05 -20.64 -10.41
N ILE A 222 -0.85 -19.79 -10.91
CA ILE A 222 -1.71 -20.10 -12.06
C ILE A 222 -0.85 -20.41 -13.30
N GLY A 223 0.23 -19.66 -13.48
CA GLY A 223 1.22 -19.81 -14.55
C GLY A 223 2.31 -20.85 -14.28
N GLY A 224 2.34 -21.44 -13.09
CA GLY A 224 3.35 -22.42 -12.68
C GLY A 224 4.13 -22.01 -11.42
N GLY A 225 5.02 -22.93 -11.00
CA GLY A 225 5.83 -22.78 -9.79
C GLY A 225 5.03 -22.76 -8.49
N VAL A 226 5.72 -22.40 -7.42
CA VAL A 226 5.15 -22.36 -6.07
C VAL A 226 5.71 -21.19 -5.27
N VAL A 227 4.87 -20.62 -4.42
CA VAL A 227 5.30 -19.71 -3.36
C VAL A 227 5.06 -20.38 -2.01
N THR A 228 6.09 -20.40 -1.17
CA THR A 228 6.06 -20.99 0.17
C THR A 228 6.13 -19.87 1.20
N ASN A 229 5.09 -19.75 2.02
CA ASN A 229 5.01 -18.85 3.16
C ASN A 229 5.35 -19.64 4.42
N ALA A 230 6.30 -19.19 5.23
CA ALA A 230 6.79 -19.93 6.40
C ALA A 230 7.11 -19.01 7.59
N CYS A 231 7.11 -19.61 8.78
CA CYS A 231 7.73 -19.06 9.99
C CYS A 231 9.03 -19.83 10.16
N THR A 232 10.18 -19.19 9.93
CA THR A 232 11.49 -19.86 9.95
C THR A 232 12.13 -19.82 11.33
N ASP A 233 11.71 -18.86 12.16
CA ASP A 233 12.06 -18.74 13.59
C ASP A 233 10.88 -18.11 14.34
N ALA A 234 10.96 -17.95 15.67
CA ALA A 234 9.88 -17.46 16.53
C ALA A 234 9.28 -16.10 16.06
N ASP A 235 10.13 -15.21 15.56
CA ASP A 235 9.78 -13.84 15.13
C ASP A 235 10.06 -13.57 13.65
N THR A 236 10.49 -14.59 12.91
CA THR A 236 11.01 -14.46 11.55
C THR A 236 10.15 -15.24 10.56
N TYR A 237 9.66 -14.51 9.56
CA TYR A 237 8.74 -15.01 8.53
C TYR A 237 9.38 -14.90 7.16
N GLU A 238 9.11 -15.85 6.28
CA GLU A 238 9.67 -15.90 4.94
C GLU A 238 8.60 -16.20 3.89
N THR A 239 8.71 -15.52 2.76
CA THR A 239 8.01 -15.86 1.52
C THR A 239 9.07 -16.23 0.49
N LEU A 240 9.11 -17.51 0.10
CA LEU A 240 10.02 -18.08 -0.89
C LEU A 240 9.30 -18.34 -2.20
N TYR A 241 9.83 -17.83 -3.31
CA TYR A 241 9.35 -18.03 -4.67
C TYR A 241 10.24 -19.04 -5.41
N GLU A 242 9.63 -20.09 -5.95
CA GLU A 242 10.30 -21.14 -6.72
C GLU A 242 9.65 -21.22 -8.10
N ASN A 243 10.26 -20.53 -9.07
CA ASN A 243 9.76 -20.37 -10.43
C ASN A 243 8.27 -19.95 -10.48
N TYR A 244 7.85 -19.13 -9.53
CA TYR A 244 6.44 -18.78 -9.32
C TYR A 244 5.93 -17.87 -10.43
N SER A 245 4.73 -18.14 -10.95
CA SER A 245 4.10 -17.31 -11.98
C SER A 245 2.58 -17.26 -11.84
N GLU A 246 2.02 -16.07 -11.98
CA GLU A 246 0.56 -15.86 -12.09
C GLU A 246 0.06 -15.89 -13.54
N ASP A 247 0.92 -15.63 -14.52
CA ASP A 247 0.54 -15.40 -15.92
C ASP A 247 1.20 -16.36 -16.92
N GLY A 248 2.12 -17.21 -16.45
CA GLY A 248 2.90 -18.15 -17.26
C GLY A 248 3.94 -17.48 -18.13
N ARG A 249 4.21 -16.19 -17.92
CA ARG A 249 5.10 -15.36 -18.74
C ARG A 249 6.14 -14.62 -17.91
N THR A 250 5.83 -14.34 -16.65
CA THR A 250 6.69 -13.65 -15.69
C THR A 250 6.94 -14.58 -14.51
N PHE A 251 8.20 -14.81 -14.18
CA PHE A 251 8.63 -15.82 -13.23
C PHE A 251 9.48 -15.22 -12.12
N TYR A 252 9.12 -15.53 -10.88
CA TYR A 252 9.74 -15.06 -9.65
C TYR A 252 10.56 -16.18 -9.02
N ASN A 253 11.80 -15.86 -8.64
CA ASN A 253 12.69 -16.75 -7.90
C ASN A 253 13.37 -15.99 -6.77
N GLY A 254 13.56 -16.63 -5.62
CA GLY A 254 14.22 -16.04 -4.46
C GLY A 254 13.24 -15.76 -3.31
N TRP A 255 13.59 -14.86 -2.39
CA TRP A 255 12.86 -14.76 -1.13
C TRP A 255 12.75 -13.33 -0.61
N ILE A 256 11.75 -13.12 0.24
CA ILE A 256 11.66 -11.99 1.16
C ILE A 256 11.46 -12.55 2.56
N ARG A 257 12.20 -12.02 3.54
CA ARG A 257 12.18 -12.43 4.93
C ARG A 257 11.99 -11.22 5.81
N VAL A 258 11.16 -11.36 6.84
CA VAL A 258 10.88 -10.29 7.79
C VAL A 258 10.98 -10.82 9.20
N LYS A 259 11.89 -10.23 9.96
CA LYS A 259 11.93 -10.30 11.42
C LYS A 259 11.15 -9.11 11.97
N ALA A 260 10.16 -9.35 12.81
CA ALA A 260 9.35 -8.29 13.39
C ALA A 260 8.88 -8.65 14.81
N PRO A 261 8.57 -7.66 15.67
CA PRO A 261 7.99 -7.91 16.98
C PRO A 261 6.70 -8.74 16.91
N GLU A 262 6.33 -9.36 18.03
CA GLU A 262 5.17 -10.27 18.10
C GLU A 262 3.87 -9.62 17.60
N ASN A 263 3.69 -8.34 17.93
CA ASN A 263 2.58 -7.53 17.43
C ASN A 263 3.06 -6.17 16.90
N MET A 264 2.25 -5.58 16.03
CA MET A 264 2.54 -4.33 15.32
C MET A 264 2.51 -3.07 16.19
N PHE A 265 2.15 -3.18 17.47
CA PHE A 265 2.05 -2.09 18.43
C PHE A 265 3.08 -2.24 19.56
N MET A 266 4.17 -2.96 19.30
CA MET A 266 5.28 -3.08 20.22
C MET A 266 6.51 -2.35 19.68
N PRO A 267 7.23 -1.60 20.54
CA PRO A 267 8.53 -1.09 20.17
C PRO A 267 9.49 -2.26 19.89
N GLY A 268 10.36 -2.09 18.92
CA GLY A 268 11.40 -3.04 18.58
C GLY A 268 11.95 -2.83 17.18
N GLU A 269 12.80 -3.78 16.78
CA GLU A 269 13.38 -3.80 15.46
C GLU A 269 12.47 -4.57 14.49
N THR A 270 12.24 -4.00 13.30
CA THR A 270 11.73 -4.72 12.14
C THR A 270 12.81 -4.77 11.07
N VAL A 271 13.24 -5.97 10.67
CA VAL A 271 14.23 -6.17 9.60
C VAL A 271 13.55 -6.82 8.41
N ILE A 272 13.65 -6.19 7.24
CA ILE A 272 13.15 -6.68 5.96
C ILE A 272 14.35 -7.00 5.08
N GLU A 273 14.46 -8.23 4.63
CA GLU A 273 15.52 -8.70 3.76
C GLU A 273 14.93 -9.34 2.51
N SER A 274 15.57 -9.17 1.37
CA SER A 274 15.14 -9.83 0.15
C SER A 274 16.28 -10.09 -0.81
N ASP A 275 16.20 -11.22 -1.50
CA ASP A 275 16.93 -11.51 -2.72
C ASP A 275 15.96 -12.17 -3.71
N ILE A 276 15.24 -11.35 -4.49
CA ILE A 276 14.28 -11.79 -5.51
C ILE A 276 14.82 -11.43 -6.89
N ARG A 277 14.62 -12.34 -7.84
CA ARG A 277 14.84 -12.14 -9.27
C ARG A 277 13.56 -12.42 -10.05
N VAL A 278 13.23 -11.52 -10.96
CA VAL A 278 12.09 -11.64 -11.87
C VAL A 278 12.58 -11.75 -13.31
N THR A 279 12.03 -12.70 -14.06
CA THR A 279 12.42 -12.99 -15.45
C THR A 279 11.20 -13.24 -16.33
N GLY A 280 11.38 -13.15 -17.66
CA GLY A 280 10.33 -13.42 -18.64
C GLY A 280 9.82 -12.14 -19.29
N LYS A 281 8.49 -11.97 -19.36
CA LYS A 281 7.85 -10.77 -19.95
C LYS A 281 8.27 -9.49 -19.24
N HIS A 282 8.34 -9.55 -17.91
CA HIS A 282 8.86 -8.49 -17.07
C HIS A 282 10.18 -8.93 -16.44
N THR A 283 11.06 -7.96 -16.16
CA THR A 283 12.38 -8.23 -15.58
C THR A 283 12.62 -7.37 -14.37
N GLY A 284 13.23 -7.93 -13.33
CA GLY A 284 13.51 -7.18 -12.11
C GLY A 284 14.38 -7.92 -11.11
N ARG A 285 14.83 -7.18 -10.10
CA ARG A 285 15.62 -7.69 -8.99
C ARG A 285 15.31 -6.87 -7.73
N MET A 286 15.16 -7.53 -6.60
CA MET A 286 15.15 -6.89 -5.28
C MET A 286 16.25 -7.53 -4.46
N ASN A 287 17.26 -6.74 -4.10
CA ASN A 287 18.37 -7.20 -3.27
C ASN A 287 18.61 -6.11 -2.24
N LEU A 288 18.03 -6.29 -1.06
CA LEU A 288 18.01 -5.26 -0.02
C LEU A 288 17.94 -5.84 1.38
N ARG A 289 18.34 -4.99 2.32
CA ARG A 289 18.11 -5.13 3.75
C ARG A 289 17.66 -3.76 4.26
N ILE A 290 16.56 -3.72 5.01
CA ILE A 290 16.03 -2.51 5.64
C ILE A 290 15.80 -2.84 7.11
N ALA A 291 16.53 -2.19 7.99
CA ALA A 291 16.33 -2.28 9.43
C ALA A 291 15.61 -1.01 9.91
N LEU A 292 14.46 -1.19 10.55
CA LEU A 292 13.61 -0.13 11.08
C LEU A 292 13.57 -0.25 12.60
N GLN A 293 13.86 0.85 13.29
CA GLN A 293 13.80 0.93 14.75
C GLN A 293 12.59 1.77 15.13
N SER A 294 11.71 1.21 15.95
CA SER A 294 10.61 1.97 16.56
C SER A 294 10.95 2.32 18.01
N ASP A 295 10.80 3.59 18.39
CA ASP A 295 10.89 4.02 19.78
C ASP A 295 9.59 3.78 20.58
N GLU A 296 9.60 4.15 21.86
CA GLU A 296 8.43 4.05 22.76
C GLU A 296 7.24 4.94 22.33
N GLN A 297 7.49 5.93 21.47
CA GLN A 297 6.47 6.79 20.86
C GLN A 297 6.01 6.26 19.50
N PHE A 298 6.41 5.03 19.15
CA PHE A 298 6.16 4.38 17.87
C PHE A 298 6.68 5.16 16.66
N GLN A 299 7.66 6.04 16.86
CA GLN A 299 8.37 6.68 15.76
C GLN A 299 9.33 5.68 15.16
N VAL A 300 9.10 5.37 13.88
CA VAL A 300 9.93 4.43 13.13
C VAL A 300 10.97 5.20 12.32
N CYS A 301 12.24 4.87 12.54
CA CYS A 301 13.39 5.44 11.84
C CYS A 301 14.18 4.34 11.13
N LEU A 302 14.85 4.72 10.03
CA LEU A 302 15.76 3.84 9.32
C LEU A 302 17.06 3.69 10.11
N ASP A 303 17.49 2.45 10.35
CA ASP A 303 18.77 2.20 11.00
C ASP A 303 19.90 2.23 9.97
N ARG A 304 20.70 3.30 10.01
CA ARG A 304 21.90 3.48 9.17
C ARG A 304 23.20 3.07 9.85
N SER A 305 23.16 2.50 11.05
CA SER A 305 24.36 2.00 11.71
C SER A 305 24.97 0.82 10.95
N LEU A 306 26.22 0.50 11.28
CA LEU A 306 26.90 -0.67 10.75
C LEU A 306 26.58 -1.89 11.61
N ASP A 307 26.50 -3.06 10.99
CA ASP A 307 26.41 -4.34 11.68
C ASP A 307 27.77 -4.80 12.23
N GLU A 308 27.81 -5.98 12.85
CA GLU A 308 29.02 -6.57 13.43
C GLU A 308 30.14 -6.82 12.40
N LYS A 309 29.80 -6.85 11.11
CA LYS A 309 30.75 -7.05 10.00
C LYS A 309 31.18 -5.72 9.36
N GLY A 310 30.67 -4.60 9.85
CA GLY A 310 30.95 -3.27 9.30
C GLY A 310 30.10 -2.92 8.08
N GLU A 311 29.06 -3.69 7.77
CA GLU A 311 28.15 -3.43 6.65
C GLU A 311 26.94 -2.60 7.10
N PRO A 312 26.39 -1.69 6.27
CA PRO A 312 25.22 -0.92 6.67
C PRO A 312 24.03 -1.83 6.97
N ARG A 313 23.37 -1.61 8.12
CA ARG A 313 22.16 -2.36 8.50
C ARG A 313 20.97 -2.14 7.56
N SER A 314 20.99 -1.04 6.81
CA SER A 314 20.04 -0.74 5.75
C SER A 314 20.76 -0.39 4.45
N ALA A 315 20.63 -1.25 3.43
CA ALA A 315 21.30 -1.11 2.15
C ALA A 315 20.59 -1.87 1.02
N GLY A 316 21.04 -1.65 -0.21
CA GLY A 316 20.57 -2.35 -1.40
C GLY A 316 19.54 -1.57 -2.21
N PHE A 317 18.81 -2.28 -3.05
CA PHE A 317 17.94 -1.70 -4.06
C PHE A 317 16.84 -2.65 -4.52
N ALA A 318 15.88 -2.08 -5.25
CA ALA A 318 14.95 -2.83 -6.06
C ALA A 318 14.84 -2.20 -7.45
N GLU A 319 14.68 -3.04 -8.47
CA GLU A 319 14.59 -2.66 -9.87
C GLU A 319 13.55 -3.54 -10.59
N TYR A 320 12.69 -2.93 -11.40
CA TYR A 320 11.66 -3.63 -12.17
C TYR A 320 11.32 -2.83 -13.42
N ASP A 321 11.43 -3.47 -14.59
CA ASP A 321 11.20 -2.86 -15.91
C ASP A 321 11.92 -1.50 -16.10
N GLY A 322 13.19 -1.43 -15.67
CA GLY A 322 14.03 -0.24 -15.79
C GLY A 322 13.80 0.84 -14.72
N ILE A 323 12.79 0.69 -13.86
CA ILE A 323 12.59 1.58 -12.70
C ILE A 323 13.40 1.05 -11.53
N ARG A 324 14.26 1.90 -10.95
CA ARG A 324 15.11 1.56 -9.80
C ARG A 324 14.88 2.51 -8.62
N ARG A 325 14.89 1.96 -7.41
CA ARG A 325 14.93 2.69 -6.13
C ARG A 325 15.99 2.09 -5.23
N ASN A 326 16.66 2.92 -4.44
CA ASN A 326 17.71 2.47 -3.51
C ASN A 326 17.28 2.72 -2.07
N VAL A 327 17.71 1.84 -1.16
CA VAL A 327 17.49 2.05 0.28
C VAL A 327 18.21 3.31 0.77
N ALA A 328 19.33 3.69 0.15
CA ALA A 328 20.08 4.89 0.49
C ALA A 328 19.27 6.19 0.32
N ASP A 329 18.27 6.18 -0.56
CA ASP A 329 17.43 7.33 -0.89
C ASP A 329 16.33 7.57 0.17
N MET A 330 16.14 6.63 1.10
CA MET A 330 15.14 6.75 2.17
C MET A 330 15.59 7.75 3.26
N ALA A 331 14.68 8.55 3.79
CA ALA A 331 14.96 9.52 4.85
C ALA A 331 15.30 8.85 6.20
N ASP A 332 15.92 9.63 7.09
CA ASP A 332 16.13 9.23 8.49
C ASP A 332 14.81 9.32 9.30
#